data_AF-A0A356EAW7-F1
#
_entry.id   AF-A0A356EAW7-F1
#
_cell.length_a   1.000
_cell.length_b   1.000
_cell.length_c   1.000
_cell.angle_alpha   90.00
_cell.angle_beta   90.00
_cell.angle_gamma   90.00
#
_symmetry.space_group_name_H-M   'P 1'
#
loop_
_entity.id
_entity.type
_entity.pdbx_description
1 polymer ?
#
loop_
_entity_poly.entity_id
_entity_poly.type
_entity_poly.pdbx_seq_one_letter_code
_entity_poly.pdbx_strand_id
1 'polypeptide(L)'
;RLIGDPVTRYQEDPVRMLRSIRFMAKLDMFLDKPSETPIRELAHLLKNIPPARLYDESLKLLQAGYGVKTYRLLREYGLFEKLFPALMPYFTANEDSFAERIILTALTSTDQRVVDKLRINPAFLFAVFFWYPLREKVETLKNEGGLNNHDAYALASNEILDLFCTALAAPRRHTTVIRDIWFLQLQLHKRNGSAPEKTMEHPKFRAAFDLLVMRAEIEGGDTVELATWWHEYQFSNSEQRETLLKEQALRYPKPKKKFYRSRKRRKPKAVE
;
A
#
# COMPACT_ATOMS: atom_id res chain seq x y z
N ARG A 1 -29.98 -9.73 -14.44
CA ARG A 1 -30.20 -9.73 -15.91
C ARG A 1 -29.96 -8.35 -16.49
N LEU A 2 -29.11 -8.27 -17.53
CA LEU A 2 -28.89 -7.05 -18.29
C LEU A 2 -30.05 -6.80 -19.26
N ILE A 3 -30.39 -5.53 -19.51
CA ILE A 3 -31.42 -5.18 -20.51
C ILE A 3 -30.75 -5.12 -21.89
N GLY A 4 -31.29 -5.87 -22.85
CA GLY A 4 -30.75 -6.02 -24.21
C GLY A 4 -29.77 -7.19 -24.34
N ASP A 5 -29.09 -7.29 -25.48
CA ASP A 5 -28.06 -8.30 -25.74
C ASP A 5 -26.77 -8.00 -24.94
N PRO A 6 -26.34 -8.85 -24.00
CA PRO A 6 -25.21 -8.55 -23.12
C PRO A 6 -23.90 -8.26 -23.86
N VAL A 7 -23.61 -8.99 -24.94
CA VAL A 7 -22.37 -8.80 -25.73
C VAL A 7 -22.35 -7.39 -26.32
N THR A 8 -23.40 -7.00 -27.04
CA THR A 8 -23.53 -5.66 -27.62
C THR A 8 -23.39 -4.57 -26.56
N ARG A 9 -24.04 -4.76 -25.40
CA ARG A 9 -24.01 -3.75 -24.33
C ARG A 9 -22.65 -3.64 -23.66
N TYR A 10 -21.90 -4.73 -23.50
CA TYR A 10 -20.53 -4.67 -22.99
C TYR A 10 -19.56 -4.05 -23.99
N GLN A 11 -19.77 -4.26 -25.29
CA GLN A 11 -18.98 -3.60 -26.35
C GLN A 11 -19.23 -2.09 -26.38
N GLU A 12 -20.49 -1.66 -26.25
CA GLU A 12 -20.84 -0.23 -26.18
C GLU A 12 -20.27 0.48 -24.94
N ASP A 13 -20.32 -0.16 -23.77
CA ASP A 13 -19.78 0.39 -22.52
C ASP A 13 -19.18 -0.73 -21.66
N PRO A 14 -17.87 -1.02 -21.81
CA PRO A 14 -17.17 -2.05 -21.04
C PRO A 14 -17.28 -1.88 -19.52
N VAL A 15 -17.51 -0.66 -19.02
CA VAL A 15 -17.70 -0.39 -17.60
C VAL A 15 -18.95 -1.09 -17.04
N ARG A 16 -19.92 -1.47 -17.90
CA ARG A 16 -21.06 -2.28 -17.48
C ARG A 16 -20.64 -3.62 -16.87
N MET A 17 -19.54 -4.22 -17.32
CA MET A 17 -19.00 -5.44 -16.70
C MET A 17 -18.63 -5.19 -15.23
N LEU A 18 -17.88 -4.11 -14.96
CA LEU A 18 -17.51 -3.70 -13.59
C LEU A 18 -18.76 -3.45 -12.74
N ARG A 19 -19.77 -2.77 -13.30
CA ARG A 19 -21.03 -2.51 -12.59
C ARG A 19 -21.79 -3.80 -12.27
N SER A 20 -21.85 -4.75 -13.20
CA SER A 20 -22.46 -6.06 -12.98
C SER A 20 -21.80 -6.77 -11.80
N ILE A 21 -20.47 -6.83 -11.75
CA ILE A 21 -19.72 -7.41 -10.63
C ILE A 21 -20.02 -6.69 -9.31
N ARG A 22 -20.02 -5.35 -9.33
CA ARG A 22 -20.35 -4.55 -8.15
C ARG A 22 -21.74 -4.88 -7.59
N PHE A 23 -22.73 -5.07 -8.47
CA PHE A 23 -24.09 -5.40 -8.04
C PHE A 23 -24.22 -6.85 -7.55
N MET A 24 -23.52 -7.80 -8.18
CA MET A 24 -23.44 -9.18 -7.68
C MET A 24 -22.88 -9.22 -6.25
N ALA A 25 -21.81 -8.47 -6.01
CA ALA A 25 -21.20 -8.36 -4.69
C ALA A 25 -22.17 -7.74 -3.68
N LYS A 26 -22.71 -6.55 -4.01
CA LYS A 26 -23.55 -5.76 -3.11
C LYS A 26 -24.89 -6.41 -2.75
N LEU A 27 -25.56 -7.03 -3.72
CA LEU A 27 -26.91 -7.56 -3.54
C LEU A 27 -26.95 -9.03 -3.13
N ASP A 28 -25.78 -9.68 -3.10
CA ASP A 28 -25.68 -11.13 -2.90
C ASP A 28 -26.48 -11.94 -3.93
N MET A 29 -26.36 -11.55 -5.20
CA MET A 29 -27.08 -12.15 -6.32
C MET A 29 -26.14 -12.59 -7.43
N PHE A 30 -26.60 -13.56 -8.21
CA PHE A 30 -25.92 -14.03 -9.43
C PHE A 30 -26.47 -13.33 -10.67
N LEU A 31 -25.64 -13.21 -11.70
CA LEU A 31 -26.11 -12.85 -13.03
C LEU A 31 -26.82 -14.05 -13.67
N ASP A 32 -27.71 -13.77 -14.61
CA ASP A 32 -28.18 -14.80 -15.50
C ASP A 32 -27.05 -15.20 -16.45
N LYS A 33 -26.95 -16.49 -16.78
CA LYS A 33 -25.87 -17.04 -17.62
C LYS A 33 -25.58 -16.20 -18.88
N PRO A 34 -26.58 -15.74 -19.66
CA PRO A 34 -26.30 -14.92 -20.84
C PRO A 34 -25.57 -13.60 -20.54
N SER A 35 -25.84 -12.97 -19.39
CA SER A 35 -25.16 -11.72 -18.99
C SER A 35 -23.79 -11.98 -18.40
N GLU A 36 -23.57 -13.17 -17.86
CA GLU A 36 -22.35 -13.58 -17.17
C GLU A 36 -21.27 -14.04 -18.15
N THR A 37 -21.61 -14.97 -19.05
CA THR A 37 -20.67 -15.65 -19.96
C THR A 37 -19.72 -14.69 -20.69
N PRO A 38 -20.18 -13.56 -21.28
CA PRO A 38 -19.30 -12.72 -22.08
C PRO A 38 -18.28 -11.92 -21.27
N ILE A 39 -18.44 -11.79 -19.94
CA ILE A 39 -17.64 -10.86 -19.13
C ILE A 39 -16.14 -11.19 -19.23
N ARG A 40 -15.77 -12.46 -19.11
CA ARG A 40 -14.36 -12.87 -19.12
C ARG A 40 -13.73 -12.68 -20.50
N GLU A 41 -14.46 -13.04 -21.55
CA GLU A 41 -14.00 -12.90 -22.94
C GLU A 41 -13.82 -11.43 -23.33
N LEU A 42 -14.73 -10.56 -22.88
CA LEU A 42 -14.75 -9.14 -23.20
C LEU A 42 -13.93 -8.27 -22.21
N ALA A 43 -13.35 -8.85 -21.16
CA ALA A 43 -12.57 -8.12 -20.14
C ALA A 43 -11.47 -7.22 -20.75
N HIS A 44 -10.87 -7.64 -21.86
CA HIS A 44 -9.84 -6.89 -22.57
C HIS A 44 -10.31 -5.50 -23.05
N LEU A 45 -11.62 -5.31 -23.28
CA LEU A 45 -12.21 -4.04 -23.68
C LEU A 45 -12.06 -2.93 -22.63
N LEU A 46 -11.80 -3.27 -21.37
CA LEU A 46 -11.51 -2.28 -20.33
C LEU A 46 -10.31 -1.40 -20.67
N LYS A 47 -9.35 -1.89 -21.47
CA LYS A 47 -8.19 -1.10 -21.93
C LYS A 47 -8.58 0.11 -22.79
N ASN A 48 -9.77 0.08 -23.40
CA ASN A 48 -10.27 1.16 -24.25
C ASN A 48 -10.98 2.26 -23.43
N ILE A 49 -11.18 2.04 -22.12
CA ILE A 49 -11.83 3.01 -21.24
C ILE A 49 -10.80 4.04 -20.75
N PRO A 50 -11.14 5.34 -20.71
CA PRO A 50 -10.28 6.34 -20.10
C PRO A 50 -9.88 5.96 -18.66
N PRO A 51 -8.58 5.98 -18.31
CA PRO A 51 -8.11 5.55 -16.99
C PRO A 51 -8.78 6.27 -15.81
N ALA A 52 -9.13 7.54 -15.95
CA ALA A 52 -9.86 8.30 -14.93
C ALA A 52 -11.26 7.73 -14.63
N ARG A 53 -11.94 7.18 -15.65
CA ARG A 53 -13.23 6.53 -15.47
C ARG A 53 -13.08 5.17 -14.78
N LEU A 54 -12.01 4.43 -15.10
CA LEU A 54 -11.67 3.19 -14.39
C LEU A 54 -11.31 3.46 -12.92
N TYR A 55 -10.65 4.59 -12.63
CA TYR A 55 -10.37 5.03 -11.27
C TYR A 55 -11.64 5.18 -10.45
N ASP A 56 -12.59 5.98 -10.94
CA ASP A 56 -13.85 6.24 -10.25
C ASP A 56 -14.64 4.95 -10.00
N GLU A 57 -14.61 4.02 -10.96
CA GLU A 57 -15.25 2.71 -10.81
C GLU A 57 -14.47 1.81 -9.83
N SER A 58 -13.14 1.85 -9.80
CA SER A 58 -12.31 1.11 -8.83
C SER A 58 -12.64 1.50 -7.38
N LEU A 59 -12.89 2.80 -7.14
CA LEU A 59 -13.33 3.28 -5.83
C LEU A 59 -14.71 2.73 -5.45
N LYS A 60 -15.67 2.76 -6.39
CA LYS A 60 -17.03 2.23 -6.18
C LYS A 60 -17.04 0.71 -5.98
N LEU A 61 -16.08 0.00 -6.57
CA LEU A 61 -15.91 -1.44 -6.43
C LEU A 61 -15.35 -1.82 -5.06
N LEU A 62 -14.27 -1.15 -4.64
CA LEU A 62 -13.43 -1.62 -3.53
C LEU A 62 -13.71 -0.91 -2.20
N GLN A 63 -14.43 0.21 -2.19
CA GLN A 63 -14.69 1.03 -0.98
C GLN A 63 -16.16 1.17 -0.63
N ALA A 64 -17.02 0.32 -1.22
CA ALA A 64 -18.47 0.35 -1.01
C ALA A 64 -18.98 -0.59 0.10
N GLY A 65 -18.09 -1.23 0.86
CA GLY A 65 -18.45 -2.13 1.98
C GLY A 65 -18.60 -3.60 1.58
N TYR A 66 -18.26 -3.93 0.34
CA TYR A 66 -18.29 -5.29 -0.21
C TYR A 66 -17.01 -5.59 -1.01
N GLY A 67 -15.91 -4.94 -0.66
CA GLY A 67 -14.63 -4.96 -1.34
C GLY A 67 -14.04 -6.37 -1.44
N VAL A 68 -14.10 -7.18 -0.38
CA VAL A 68 -13.56 -8.56 -0.41
C VAL A 68 -14.31 -9.41 -1.45
N LYS A 69 -15.64 -9.38 -1.41
CA LYS A 69 -16.47 -10.14 -2.36
C LYS A 69 -16.30 -9.61 -3.79
N THR A 70 -16.26 -8.29 -3.95
CA THR A 70 -16.02 -7.65 -5.25
C THR A 70 -14.66 -8.04 -5.82
N TYR A 71 -13.62 -8.06 -5.00
CA TYR A 71 -12.27 -8.48 -5.41
C TYR A 71 -12.26 -9.92 -5.92
N ARG A 72 -12.87 -10.86 -5.18
CA ARG A 72 -12.96 -12.28 -5.60
C ARG A 72 -13.67 -12.43 -6.95
N LEU A 73 -14.80 -11.74 -7.14
CA LEU A 73 -15.50 -11.76 -8.42
C LEU A 73 -14.66 -11.11 -9.54
N LEU A 74 -14.01 -9.97 -9.28
CA LEU A 74 -13.13 -9.33 -10.27
C LEU A 74 -11.99 -10.26 -10.72
N ARG A 75 -11.47 -11.08 -9.79
CA ARG A 75 -10.45 -12.10 -10.06
C ARG A 75 -11.00 -13.24 -10.90
N GLU A 76 -12.14 -13.80 -10.50
CA GLU A 76 -12.84 -14.89 -11.19
C GLU A 76 -13.13 -14.56 -12.67
N TYR A 77 -13.59 -13.33 -12.94
CA TYR A 77 -13.91 -12.88 -14.29
C TYR A 77 -12.74 -12.21 -15.04
N GLY A 78 -11.51 -12.23 -14.49
CA GLY A 78 -10.32 -11.67 -15.15
C GLY A 78 -10.31 -10.14 -15.33
N LEU A 79 -11.15 -9.43 -14.57
CA LEU A 79 -11.27 -7.97 -14.63
C LEU A 79 -10.24 -7.27 -13.73
N PHE A 80 -9.85 -7.90 -12.62
CA PHE A 80 -8.88 -7.33 -11.68
C PHE A 80 -7.54 -7.04 -12.36
N GLU A 81 -7.07 -7.98 -13.19
CA GLU A 81 -5.81 -7.87 -13.94
C GLU A 81 -5.77 -6.67 -14.88
N LYS A 82 -6.93 -6.26 -15.40
CA LYS A 82 -7.04 -5.15 -16.35
C LYS A 82 -7.02 -3.80 -15.62
N LEU A 83 -7.51 -3.77 -14.37
CA LEU A 83 -7.47 -2.58 -13.51
C LEU A 83 -6.10 -2.40 -12.84
N PHE A 84 -5.48 -3.50 -12.40
CA PHE A 84 -4.24 -3.48 -11.62
C PHE A 84 -3.16 -4.39 -12.22
N PRO A 85 -2.72 -4.16 -13.47
CA PRO A 85 -1.74 -5.02 -14.13
C PRO A 85 -0.41 -5.09 -13.37
N ALA A 86 -0.01 -4.00 -12.71
CA ALA A 86 1.22 -3.93 -11.92
C ALA A 86 1.22 -4.80 -10.66
N LEU A 87 0.06 -5.30 -10.22
CA LEU A 87 -0.02 -6.23 -9.09
C LEU A 87 0.18 -7.69 -9.53
N MET A 88 -0.11 -8.01 -10.80
CA MET A 88 -0.12 -9.40 -11.28
C MET A 88 1.19 -10.17 -11.11
N PRO A 89 2.39 -9.56 -11.27
CA PRO A 89 3.65 -10.26 -11.04
C PRO A 89 3.84 -10.77 -9.60
N TYR A 90 3.11 -10.22 -8.64
CA TYR A 90 3.26 -10.51 -7.21
C TYR A 90 2.28 -11.57 -6.69
N PHE A 91 1.47 -12.15 -7.57
CA PHE A 91 0.42 -13.10 -7.21
C PHE A 91 0.87 -14.53 -7.50
N THR A 92 0.41 -15.48 -6.68
CA THR A 92 0.79 -16.89 -6.80
C THR A 92 -0.39 -17.74 -7.25
N ALA A 93 -0.12 -18.94 -7.77
CA ALA A 93 -1.16 -19.89 -8.16
C ALA A 93 -2.01 -20.37 -6.96
N ASN A 94 -1.44 -20.35 -5.76
CA ASN A 94 -2.11 -20.75 -4.52
C ASN A 94 -2.87 -19.59 -3.84
N GLU A 95 -2.84 -18.39 -4.43
CA GLU A 95 -3.44 -17.16 -3.90
C GLU A 95 -2.99 -16.78 -2.48
N ASP A 96 -1.73 -17.08 -2.16
CA ASP A 96 -1.19 -17.04 -0.81
C ASP A 96 0.02 -16.11 -0.66
N SER A 97 0.35 -15.34 -1.69
CA SER A 97 1.42 -14.34 -1.64
C SER A 97 1.15 -13.26 -0.58
N PHE A 98 2.20 -12.57 -0.16
CA PHE A 98 2.05 -11.42 0.73
C PHE A 98 1.21 -10.29 0.12
N ALA A 99 1.32 -10.06 -1.20
CA ALA A 99 0.51 -9.09 -1.92
C ALA A 99 -0.99 -9.46 -1.88
N GLU A 100 -1.32 -10.73 -2.09
CA GLU A 100 -2.71 -11.20 -2.05
C GLU A 100 -3.30 -11.12 -0.65
N ARG A 101 -2.53 -11.57 0.36
CA ARG A 101 -2.96 -11.50 1.77
C ARG A 101 -3.23 -10.06 2.20
N ILE A 102 -2.36 -9.11 1.86
CA ILE A 102 -2.55 -7.71 2.31
C ILE A 102 -3.70 -7.02 1.60
N ILE A 103 -3.96 -7.35 0.33
CA ILE A 103 -5.14 -6.86 -0.39
C ILE A 103 -6.40 -7.35 0.33
N LEU A 104 -6.48 -8.63 0.70
CA LEU A 104 -7.61 -9.18 1.44
C LEU A 104 -7.77 -8.53 2.82
N THR A 105 -6.69 -8.37 3.60
CA THR A 105 -6.72 -7.69 4.90
C THR A 105 -7.19 -6.23 4.77
N ALA A 106 -6.68 -5.50 3.78
CA ALA A 106 -7.05 -4.10 3.55
C ALA A 106 -8.52 -3.95 3.15
N LEU A 107 -9.03 -4.83 2.28
CA LEU A 107 -10.43 -4.83 1.87
C LEU A 107 -11.34 -5.23 3.04
N THR A 108 -10.95 -6.22 3.83
CA THR A 108 -11.71 -6.64 5.03
C THR A 108 -11.84 -5.51 6.03
N SER A 109 -10.73 -4.83 6.32
CA SER A 109 -10.72 -3.64 7.19
C SER A 109 -11.56 -2.49 6.62
N THR A 110 -11.51 -2.29 5.29
CA THR A 110 -12.30 -1.26 4.60
C THR A 110 -13.79 -1.58 4.68
N ASP A 111 -14.18 -2.84 4.49
CA ASP A 111 -15.57 -3.28 4.55
C ASP A 111 -16.14 -3.08 5.96
N GLN A 112 -15.38 -3.46 6.99
CA GLN A 112 -15.76 -3.21 8.39
C GLN A 112 -15.91 -1.71 8.68
N ARG A 113 -15.00 -0.86 8.17
CA ARG A 113 -15.11 0.59 8.34
C ARG A 113 -16.37 1.18 7.70
N VAL A 114 -16.81 0.66 6.54
CA VAL A 114 -18.09 1.09 5.93
C VAL A 114 -19.27 0.72 6.84
N VAL A 115 -19.27 -0.51 7.36
CA VAL A 115 -20.32 -0.98 8.29
C VAL A 115 -20.39 -0.09 9.53
N ASP A 116 -19.24 0.26 10.09
CA ASP A 116 -19.11 1.12 11.27
C ASP A 116 -19.35 2.62 10.96
N LYS A 117 -19.69 2.97 9.71
CA LYS A 117 -19.90 4.36 9.23
C LYS A 117 -18.70 5.27 9.46
N LEU A 118 -17.50 4.70 9.43
CA LEU A 118 -16.25 5.42 9.57
C LEU A 118 -15.79 6.00 8.22
N ARG A 119 -15.01 7.08 8.28
CA ARG A 119 -14.44 7.70 7.07
C ARG A 119 -13.38 6.79 6.46
N ILE A 120 -13.40 6.67 5.14
CA ILE A 120 -12.42 5.90 4.37
C ILE A 120 -11.52 6.87 3.61
N ASN A 121 -10.23 6.57 3.60
CA ASN A 121 -9.24 7.30 2.82
C ASN A 121 -8.90 6.49 1.56
N PRO A 122 -9.29 6.94 0.36
CA PRO A 122 -9.02 6.21 -0.87
C PRO A 122 -7.53 5.97 -1.14
N ALA A 123 -6.68 6.92 -0.77
CA ALA A 123 -5.24 6.81 -0.95
C ALA A 123 -4.63 5.71 -0.07
N PHE A 124 -5.19 5.46 1.11
CA PHE A 124 -4.69 4.43 2.02
C PHE A 124 -4.83 3.03 1.41
N LEU A 125 -6.00 2.72 0.82
CA LEU A 125 -6.23 1.42 0.20
C LEU A 125 -5.16 1.10 -0.86
N PHE A 126 -4.89 2.06 -1.76
CA PHE A 126 -3.88 1.88 -2.79
C PHE A 126 -2.45 1.88 -2.25
N ALA A 127 -2.15 2.65 -1.20
CA ALA A 127 -0.84 2.57 -0.52
C ALA A 127 -0.58 1.15 0.02
N VAL A 128 -1.63 0.48 0.50
CA VAL A 128 -1.55 -0.90 1.02
C VAL A 128 -1.42 -1.91 -0.12
N PHE A 129 -2.22 -1.80 -1.18
CA PHE A 129 -2.16 -2.71 -2.35
C PHE A 129 -0.76 -2.78 -2.96
N PHE A 130 -0.12 -1.62 -3.10
CA PHE A 130 1.18 -1.49 -3.75
C PHE A 130 2.37 -1.57 -2.78
N TRP A 131 2.15 -1.93 -1.51
CA TRP A 131 3.21 -2.04 -0.52
C TRP A 131 4.30 -3.06 -0.89
N TYR A 132 3.91 -4.29 -1.22
CA TYR A 132 4.89 -5.32 -1.60
C TYR A 132 5.56 -5.08 -2.94
N PRO A 133 4.84 -4.59 -3.98
CA PRO A 133 5.50 -4.10 -5.19
C PRO A 133 6.58 -3.05 -4.93
N LEU A 134 6.30 -2.07 -4.07
CA LEU A 134 7.29 -1.09 -3.63
C LEU A 134 8.47 -1.77 -2.92
N ARG A 135 8.19 -2.63 -1.93
CA ARG A 135 9.22 -3.28 -1.10
C ARG A 135 10.20 -4.07 -1.96
N GLU A 136 9.69 -4.87 -2.89
CA GLU A 136 10.53 -5.68 -3.78
C GLU A 136 11.38 -4.79 -4.69
N LYS A 137 10.77 -3.75 -5.30
CA LYS A 137 11.50 -2.81 -6.16
C LYS A 137 12.61 -2.08 -5.40
N VAL A 138 12.37 -1.68 -4.15
CA VAL A 138 13.39 -1.08 -3.28
C VAL A 138 14.56 -2.03 -3.08
N GLU A 139 14.30 -3.32 -2.79
CA GLU A 139 15.37 -4.29 -2.61
C GLU A 139 16.16 -4.52 -3.91
N THR A 140 15.50 -4.60 -5.05
CA THR A 140 16.17 -4.64 -6.37
C THR A 140 17.09 -3.44 -6.56
N LEU A 141 16.59 -2.22 -6.35
CA LEU A 141 17.37 -0.99 -6.54
C LEU A 141 18.55 -0.87 -5.57
N LYS A 142 18.43 -1.37 -4.34
CA LYS A 142 19.52 -1.42 -3.37
C LYS A 142 20.60 -2.41 -3.80
N ASN A 143 20.20 -3.59 -4.26
CA ASN A 143 21.13 -4.67 -4.62
C ASN A 143 21.84 -4.40 -5.95
N GLU A 144 21.14 -3.88 -6.95
CA GLU A 144 21.69 -3.62 -8.29
C GLU A 144 22.36 -2.25 -8.40
N GLY A 145 21.75 -1.22 -7.81
CA GLY A 145 22.18 0.18 -7.95
C GLY A 145 23.09 0.69 -6.84
N GLY A 146 23.27 -0.06 -5.74
CA GLY A 146 24.03 0.38 -4.57
C GLY A 146 23.46 1.63 -3.89
N LEU A 147 22.19 1.95 -4.16
CA LEU A 147 21.53 3.15 -3.66
C LEU A 147 21.32 3.06 -2.16
N ASN A 148 21.35 4.22 -1.49
CA ASN A 148 20.92 4.29 -0.10
C ASN A 148 19.39 4.05 0.01
N ASN A 149 18.92 3.67 1.20
CA ASN A 149 17.51 3.36 1.41
C ASN A 149 16.56 4.50 1.01
N HIS A 150 16.95 5.76 1.25
CA HIS A 150 16.06 6.88 0.98
C HIS A 150 15.84 7.07 -0.53
N ASP A 151 16.92 7.03 -1.30
CA ASP A 151 16.88 7.24 -2.74
C ASP A 151 16.23 6.04 -3.45
N ALA A 152 16.50 4.82 -2.98
CA ALA A 152 15.84 3.61 -3.48
C ALA A 152 14.30 3.70 -3.30
N TYR A 153 13.83 4.14 -2.13
CA TYR A 153 12.40 4.34 -1.90
C TYR A 153 11.81 5.43 -2.78
N ALA A 154 12.50 6.55 -2.97
CA ALA A 154 12.01 7.63 -3.81
C ALA A 154 11.84 7.19 -5.26
N LEU A 155 12.83 6.48 -5.82
CA LEU A 155 12.78 5.94 -7.18
C LEU A 155 11.72 4.85 -7.34
N ALA A 156 11.70 3.86 -6.44
CA ALA A 156 10.70 2.80 -6.47
C ALA A 156 9.28 3.36 -6.34
N SER A 157 9.07 4.35 -5.46
CA SER A 157 7.76 4.99 -5.30
C SER A 157 7.30 5.67 -6.59
N ASN A 158 8.20 6.36 -7.30
CA ASN A 158 7.86 7.01 -8.56
C ASN A 158 7.46 5.96 -9.61
N GLU A 159 8.24 4.91 -9.79
CA GLU A 159 7.97 3.88 -10.79
C GLU A 159 6.63 3.15 -10.54
N ILE A 160 6.38 2.74 -9.29
CA ILE A 160 5.12 2.07 -8.93
C ILE A 160 3.91 3.02 -9.09
N LEU A 161 4.07 4.30 -8.71
CA LEU A 161 3.00 5.29 -8.89
C LEU A 161 2.76 5.61 -10.37
N ASP A 162 3.78 5.62 -11.21
CA ASP A 162 3.64 5.84 -12.66
C ASP A 162 2.88 4.68 -13.31
N LEU A 163 3.15 3.43 -12.91
CA LEU A 163 2.37 2.26 -13.33
C LEU A 163 0.91 2.36 -12.89
N PHE A 164 0.66 2.76 -11.64
CA PHE A 164 -0.68 2.97 -11.11
C PHE A 164 -1.43 4.09 -11.84
N CYS A 165 -0.78 5.23 -12.09
CA CYS A 165 -1.34 6.36 -12.83
C CYS A 165 -1.56 6.03 -14.31
N THR A 166 -0.75 5.17 -14.91
CA THR A 166 -0.96 4.71 -16.29
C THR A 166 -2.24 3.88 -16.39
N ALA A 167 -2.47 2.98 -15.43
CA ALA A 167 -3.66 2.13 -15.43
C ALA A 167 -4.94 2.87 -15.03
N LEU A 168 -4.87 3.76 -14.03
CA LEU A 168 -6.06 4.35 -13.39
C LEU A 168 -5.99 5.87 -13.19
N ALA A 169 -5.11 6.61 -13.86
CA ALA A 169 -4.98 8.09 -13.78
C ALA A 169 -5.25 8.68 -12.39
N ALA A 170 -4.65 8.09 -11.35
CA ALA A 170 -4.94 8.44 -9.97
C ALA A 170 -4.61 9.93 -9.71
N PRO A 171 -5.50 10.70 -9.06
CA PRO A 171 -5.26 12.11 -8.80
C PRO A 171 -3.99 12.36 -7.98
N ARG A 172 -3.27 13.46 -8.28
CA ARG A 172 -2.04 13.85 -7.56
C ARG A 172 -2.23 13.92 -6.03
N ARG A 173 -3.38 14.41 -5.57
CA ARG A 173 -3.71 14.44 -4.13
C ARG A 173 -3.65 13.07 -3.47
N HIS A 174 -3.94 11.98 -4.19
CA HIS A 174 -3.85 10.63 -3.66
C HIS A 174 -2.44 10.08 -3.76
N THR A 175 -1.73 10.32 -4.87
CA THR A 175 -0.33 9.85 -5.02
C THR A 175 0.62 10.52 -4.03
N THR A 176 0.41 11.80 -3.69
CA THR A 176 1.13 12.47 -2.60
C THR A 176 0.91 11.76 -1.27
N VAL A 177 -0.35 11.47 -0.92
CA VAL A 177 -0.68 10.79 0.35
C VAL A 177 -0.10 9.37 0.39
N ILE A 178 -0.13 8.65 -0.73
CA ILE A 178 0.49 7.31 -0.83
C ILE A 178 2.00 7.39 -0.55
N ARG A 179 2.69 8.35 -1.19
CA ARG A 179 4.13 8.57 -0.98
C ARG A 179 4.45 8.90 0.47
N ASP A 180 3.64 9.74 1.12
CA ASP A 180 3.82 10.08 2.53
C ASP A 180 3.67 8.85 3.44
N ILE A 181 2.66 8.00 3.19
CA ILE A 181 2.42 6.77 3.94
C ILE A 181 3.63 5.82 3.82
N TRP A 182 4.15 5.64 2.61
CA TRP A 182 5.33 4.80 2.36
C TRP A 182 6.60 5.37 2.96
N PHE A 183 6.81 6.68 2.83
CA PHE A 183 7.95 7.36 3.45
C PHE A 183 7.94 7.20 4.97
N LEU A 184 6.76 7.30 5.60
CA LEU A 184 6.62 7.07 7.03
C LEU A 184 6.96 5.63 7.43
N GLN A 185 6.78 4.62 6.55
CA GLN A 185 7.26 3.27 6.85
C GLN A 185 8.75 3.24 7.13
N LEU A 186 9.56 4.05 6.44
CA LEU A 186 10.99 4.20 6.76
C LEU A 186 11.23 4.90 8.11
N GLN A 187 10.43 5.93 8.41
CA GLN A 187 10.59 6.69 9.66
C GLN A 187 10.17 5.86 10.89
N LEU A 188 9.18 4.98 10.75
CA LEU A 188 8.73 4.09 11.82
C LEU A 188 9.87 3.19 12.34
N HIS A 189 10.85 2.83 11.50
CA HIS A 189 12.01 2.06 11.96
C HIS A 189 12.97 2.87 12.85
N LYS A 190 12.89 4.22 12.84
CA LYS A 190 13.78 5.09 13.61
C LYS A 190 13.25 5.32 15.03
N ARG A 191 13.38 4.29 15.86
CA ARG A 191 12.99 4.32 17.28
C ARG A 191 14.06 4.92 18.21
N ASN A 192 14.63 6.08 17.86
CA ASN A 192 15.67 6.72 18.70
C ASN A 192 15.62 8.25 18.70
N GLY A 193 16.06 8.83 19.83
CA GLY A 193 16.06 10.28 20.03
C GLY A 193 14.67 10.86 19.84
N SER A 194 14.58 12.03 19.21
CA SER A 194 13.31 12.71 18.93
C SER A 194 12.60 12.21 17.66
N ALA A 195 13.11 11.17 16.98
CA ALA A 195 12.55 10.73 15.71
C ALA A 195 11.13 10.15 15.84
N PRO A 196 10.80 9.40 16.91
CA PRO A 196 9.44 8.88 17.07
C PRO A 196 8.40 9.98 17.25
N GLU A 197 8.71 11.00 18.06
CA GLU A 197 7.83 12.15 18.27
C GLU A 197 7.52 12.87 16.95
N LYS A 198 8.56 13.21 16.17
CA LYS A 198 8.40 13.85 14.85
C LYS A 198 7.61 13.00 13.86
N THR A 199 7.73 11.69 13.94
CA THR A 199 6.99 10.76 13.06
C THR A 199 5.51 10.75 13.44
N MET A 200 5.19 10.81 14.73
CA MET A 200 3.83 10.85 15.27
C MET A 200 3.11 12.18 14.95
N GLU A 201 3.84 13.29 14.96
CA GLU A 201 3.32 14.61 14.57
C GLU A 201 2.89 14.70 13.09
N HIS A 202 3.33 13.77 12.24
CA HIS A 202 3.02 13.81 10.81
C HIS A 202 1.51 13.59 10.56
N PRO A 203 0.85 14.39 9.69
CA PRO A 203 -0.60 14.27 9.44
C PRO A 203 -1.06 12.90 8.91
N LYS A 204 -0.13 12.11 8.37
CA LYS A 204 -0.38 10.75 7.83
C LYS A 204 0.10 9.63 8.74
N PHE A 205 0.53 9.94 9.96
CA PHE A 205 0.99 8.94 10.93
C PHE A 205 -0.04 7.83 11.13
N ARG A 206 -1.31 8.16 11.35
CA ARG A 206 -2.35 7.15 11.57
C ARG A 206 -2.47 6.14 10.43
N ALA A 207 -2.44 6.62 9.19
CA ALA A 207 -2.49 5.76 8.01
C ALA A 207 -1.21 4.92 7.86
N ALA A 208 -0.04 5.48 8.16
CA ALA A 208 1.20 4.72 8.17
C ALA A 208 1.23 3.65 9.27
N PHE A 209 0.72 3.96 10.46
CA PHE A 209 0.60 2.99 11.55
C PHE A 209 -0.41 1.88 11.22
N ASP A 210 -1.56 2.23 10.64
CA ASP A 210 -2.54 1.22 10.18
C ASP A 210 -1.92 0.26 9.15
N LEU A 211 -1.10 0.77 8.20
CA LEU A 211 -0.35 -0.07 7.27
C LEU A 211 0.68 -0.95 8.00
N LEU A 212 1.40 -0.41 8.99
CA LEU A 212 2.35 -1.19 9.80
C LEU A 212 1.66 -2.34 10.54
N VAL A 213 0.46 -2.12 11.08
CA VAL A 213 -0.32 -3.18 11.75
C VAL A 213 -0.72 -4.27 10.76
N MET A 214 -1.23 -3.91 9.57
CA MET A 214 -1.55 -4.90 8.53
C MET A 214 -0.32 -5.69 8.08
N ARG A 215 0.84 -5.02 8.00
CA ARG A 215 2.11 -5.68 7.71
C ARG A 215 2.54 -6.62 8.83
N ALA A 216 2.35 -6.25 10.09
CA ALA A 216 2.70 -7.10 11.22
C ALA A 216 1.89 -8.42 11.22
N GLU A 217 0.60 -8.35 10.88
CA GLU A 217 -0.26 -9.52 10.74
C GLU A 217 0.23 -10.51 9.68
N ILE A 218 0.84 -10.01 8.60
CA ILE A 218 1.24 -10.80 7.43
C ILE A 218 2.71 -11.22 7.47
N GLU A 219 3.60 -10.29 7.79
CA GLU A 219 5.06 -10.48 7.80
C GLU A 219 5.52 -11.20 9.08
N GLY A 220 4.84 -11.00 10.21
CA GLY A 220 5.26 -11.54 11.50
C GLY A 220 6.59 -10.96 12.02
N GLY A 221 7.20 -11.67 12.98
CA GLY A 221 8.56 -11.41 13.47
C GLY A 221 8.82 -9.96 13.93
N ASP A 222 9.90 -9.37 13.43
CA ASP A 222 10.34 -8.01 13.78
C ASP A 222 9.27 -6.94 13.50
N THR A 223 8.42 -7.15 12.49
CA THR A 223 7.35 -6.20 12.15
C THR A 223 6.27 -6.18 13.23
N VAL A 224 6.03 -7.31 13.92
CA VAL A 224 5.12 -7.37 15.08
C VAL A 224 5.70 -6.62 16.26
N GLU A 225 6.99 -6.82 16.58
CA GLU A 225 7.65 -6.06 17.65
C GLU A 225 7.59 -4.55 17.37
N LEU A 226 7.84 -4.16 16.12
CA LEU A 226 7.77 -2.76 15.69
C LEU A 226 6.36 -2.20 15.87
N ALA A 227 5.32 -2.92 15.43
CA ALA A 227 3.94 -2.50 15.58
C ALA A 227 3.52 -2.37 17.04
N THR A 228 3.89 -3.35 17.90
CA THR A 228 3.62 -3.31 19.34
C THR A 228 4.29 -2.11 20.01
N TRP A 229 5.57 -1.86 19.71
CA TRP A 229 6.28 -0.71 20.26
C TRP A 229 5.60 0.61 19.89
N TRP A 230 5.17 0.77 18.62
CA TRP A 230 4.46 1.96 18.18
C TRP A 230 3.04 2.08 18.74
N HIS A 231 2.39 0.95 19.01
CA HIS A 231 1.12 0.91 19.71
C HIS A 231 1.27 1.46 21.13
N GLU A 232 2.25 0.98 21.89
CA GLU A 232 2.52 1.46 23.25
C GLU A 232 2.95 2.94 23.24
N TYR A 233 3.89 3.32 22.37
CA TYR A 233 4.44 4.67 22.32
C TYR A 233 3.38 5.75 22.04
N GLN A 234 2.44 5.50 21.12
CA GLN A 234 1.45 6.52 20.73
C GLN A 234 0.43 6.82 21.85
N PHE A 235 0.17 5.86 22.75
CA PHE A 235 -0.73 6.03 23.89
C PHE A 235 0.00 6.34 25.20
N SER A 236 1.34 6.34 25.19
CA SER A 236 2.17 6.63 26.36
C SER A 236 2.27 8.12 26.65
N ASN A 237 2.41 8.46 27.93
CA ASN A 237 2.78 9.80 28.39
C ASN A 237 4.30 10.08 28.20
N SER A 238 4.76 11.30 28.48
CA SER A 238 6.16 11.71 28.25
C SER A 238 7.18 10.84 29.00
N GLU A 239 6.92 10.48 30.26
CA GLU A 239 7.83 9.65 31.07
C GLU A 239 7.89 8.20 30.56
N GLN A 240 6.74 7.64 30.19
CA GLN A 240 6.65 6.31 29.60
C GLN A 240 7.37 6.25 28.24
N ARG A 241 7.23 7.30 27.41
CA ARG A 241 7.96 7.41 26.13
C ARG A 241 9.47 7.43 26.33
N GLU A 242 9.97 8.19 27.31
CA GLU A 242 11.40 8.18 27.64
C GLU A 242 11.89 6.80 28.08
N THR A 243 11.08 6.07 28.85
CA THR A 243 11.38 4.71 29.29
C THR A 243 11.46 3.76 28.10
N LEU A 244 10.46 3.76 27.21
CA LEU A 244 10.45 2.96 25.98
C LEU A 244 11.66 3.25 25.08
N LEU A 245 12.10 4.51 24.99
CA LEU A 245 13.30 4.89 24.23
C LEU A 245 14.59 4.37 24.87
N LYS A 246 14.68 4.38 26.21
CA LYS A 246 15.82 3.82 26.96
C LYS A 246 15.90 2.30 26.77
N GLU A 247 14.78 1.59 26.90
CA GLU A 247 14.69 0.15 26.67
C GLU A 247 15.10 -0.23 25.24
N GLN A 248 14.60 0.53 24.25
CA GLN A 248 14.96 0.34 22.85
C GLN A 248 16.47 0.54 22.62
N ALA A 249 17.07 1.55 23.26
CA ALA A 249 18.50 1.83 23.17
C ALA A 249 19.37 0.74 23.83
N LEU A 250 18.85 0.05 24.85
CA LEU A 250 19.49 -1.09 25.49
C LEU A 250 19.45 -2.34 24.59
N ARG A 251 18.32 -2.60 23.92
CA ARG A 251 18.18 -3.74 22.98
C ARG A 251 19.03 -3.57 21.72
N TYR A 252 19.11 -2.35 21.19
CA TYR A 252 19.85 -2.04 19.96
C TYR A 252 20.88 -0.91 20.20
N PRO A 253 22.00 -1.21 20.88
CA PRO A 253 23.00 -0.20 21.19
C PRO A 253 23.61 0.35 19.91
N LYS A 254 23.60 1.67 19.74
CA LYS A 254 24.30 2.31 18.62
C LYS A 254 25.79 1.96 18.69
N PRO A 255 26.44 1.59 17.56
CA PRO A 255 27.89 1.45 17.55
C PRO A 255 28.50 2.78 18.02
N LYS A 256 29.30 2.74 19.09
CA LYS A 256 30.01 3.93 19.60
C LYS A 256 30.74 4.54 18.41
N LYS A 257 30.36 5.76 18.01
CA LYS A 257 31.12 6.54 17.02
C LYS A 257 32.55 6.61 17.55
N LYS A 258 33.48 5.86 16.95
CA LYS A 258 34.90 6.06 17.17
C LYS A 258 35.18 7.46 16.65
N PHE A 259 35.18 8.45 17.55
CA PHE A 259 35.75 9.75 17.27
C PHE A 259 37.20 9.49 16.90
N TYR A 260 37.49 9.44 15.60
CA TYR A 260 38.83 9.62 15.11
C TYR A 260 39.22 11.03 15.58
N ARG A 261 39.93 11.09 16.73
CA ARG A 261 40.60 12.31 17.15
C ARG A 261 41.48 12.72 15.97
N SER A 262 41.07 13.75 15.26
CA SER A 262 41.91 14.43 14.28
C SER A 262 43.25 14.68 14.95
N ARG A 263 44.28 13.93 14.53
CA ARG A 263 45.66 14.13 14.98
C ARG A 263 46.00 15.55 14.53
N LYS A 264 45.96 16.48 15.49
CA LYS A 264 46.41 17.87 15.34
C LYS A 264 47.77 17.80 14.62
N ARG A 265 47.81 18.17 13.33
CA ARG A 265 49.05 18.28 12.56
C ARG A 265 49.94 19.25 13.35
N ARG A 266 51.01 18.74 13.96
CA ARG A 266 52.06 19.58 14.56
C ARG A 266 52.58 20.47 13.42
N LYS A 267 52.45 21.79 13.57
CA LYS A 267 53.12 22.75 12.70
C LYS A 267 54.64 22.46 12.78
N PRO A 268 55.36 22.39 11.65
CA PRO A 268 56.82 22.32 11.70
C PRO A 268 57.35 23.60 12.36
N LYS A 269 58.27 23.44 13.32
CA LYS A 269 59.05 24.55 13.85
C LYS A 269 59.87 25.13 12.70
N ALA A 270 59.79 26.44 12.49
CA ALA A 270 60.75 27.16 11.67
C ALA A 270 62.14 26.96 12.29
N VAL A 271 63.10 26.57 11.46
CA VAL A 271 64.53 26.54 11.79
C VAL A 271 65.06 27.91 11.42
N GLU A 272 65.72 28.58 12.38
CA GLU A 272 66.51 29.80 12.17
C GLU A 272 67.72 29.53 11.27
#